data_AF-A0A528UZX1-F1
#
_entry.id   AF-A0A528UZX1-F1
#
_cell.length_a   1.000
_cell.length_b   1.000
_cell.length_c   1.000
_cell.angle_alpha   90.00
_cell.angle_beta   90.00
_cell.angle_gamma   90.00
#
_symmetry.space_group_name_H-M   'P 1'
#
loop_
_entity.id
_entity.type
_entity.pdbx_description
1 polymer ?
#
loop_
_entity_poly.entity_id
_entity_poly.type
_entity_poly.pdbx_seq_one_letter_code
_entity_poly.pdbx_strand_id
1 'polypeptide(L)' 'ARLDATIPLLTLPEELAAEARGPASDPDNPLFRDVGTNVLKSRLRSHPDVARRHYADLPETRVETRASPV' A
#
# COMPACT_ATOMS: atom_id res chain seq x y z
N ALA A 1 12.46 -2.14 10.54
CA ALA A 1 11.10 -1.62 10.33
C ALA A 1 10.15 -2.37 11.26
N ARG A 2 9.11 -1.71 11.79
CA ARG A 2 8.03 -2.40 12.53
C ARG A 2 7.04 -2.95 11.51
N LEU A 3 7.18 -4.24 11.16
CA LEU A 3 6.42 -4.86 10.06
C LEU A 3 4.98 -5.20 10.44
N ASP A 4 4.72 -5.30 11.73
CA ASP A 4 3.43 -5.54 12.37
C ASP A 4 2.64 -4.24 12.63
N ALA A 5 3.22 -3.09 12.31
CA ALA A 5 2.59 -1.80 12.58
C ALA A 5 1.50 -1.48 11.54
N THR A 6 0.43 -0.86 12.03
CA THR A 6 -0.62 -0.25 11.20
C THR A 6 -0.53 1.27 11.30
N ILE A 7 -0.55 1.95 10.15
CA ILE A 7 -0.60 3.41 10.08
C ILE A 7 -2.04 3.88 10.33
N PRO A 8 -2.29 4.73 11.36
CA PRO A 8 -3.63 5.25 11.62
C PRO A 8 -4.05 6.24 10.55
N LEU A 9 -5.34 6.24 10.23
CA LEU A 9 -5.93 7.31 9.44
C LEU A 9 -6.20 8.50 10.37
N LEU A 10 -5.70 9.68 9.98
CA LEU A 10 -5.93 10.90 10.73
C LEU A 10 -7.12 11.65 10.12
N THR A 11 -8.07 12.04 10.96
CA THR A 11 -9.10 12.99 10.56
C THR A 11 -8.45 14.36 10.44
N LEU A 12 -8.51 14.93 9.24
CA LEU A 12 -7.97 16.26 8.97
C LEU A 12 -9.08 17.32 9.20
N PRO A 13 -8.72 18.51 9.72
CA PRO A 13 -9.54 19.71 9.58
C PRO A 13 -9.94 19.95 8.12
N GLU A 14 -11.09 20.57 7.88
CA GLU A 14 -11.69 20.71 6.55
C GLU A 14 -10.75 21.40 5.55
N GLU A 15 -10.03 22.42 6.01
CA GLU A 15 -9.05 23.15 5.22
C GLU A 15 -7.89 22.27 4.75
N LEU A 16 -7.42 21.35 5.59
CA LEU A 16 -6.35 20.41 5.25
C LEU A 16 -6.87 19.20 4.46
N ALA A 17 -8.11 18.78 4.71
CA ALA A 17 -8.76 17.72 3.95
C ALA A 17 -8.96 18.12 2.48
N ALA A 18 -9.30 19.38 2.21
CA ALA A 18 -9.42 19.92 0.86
C ALA A 18 -8.09 19.89 0.07
N GLU A 19 -6.96 19.96 0.78
CA GLU A 19 -5.62 19.87 0.19
C GLU A 19 -5.13 18.41 0.06
N ALA A 20 -5.73 17.48 0.81
CA ALA A 20 -5.36 16.07 0.83
C ALA A 20 -5.93 15.31 -0.39
N ARG A 21 -5.35 15.53 -1.58
CA ARG A 21 -5.74 14.91 -2.86
C ARG A 21 -5.53 13.38 -2.94
N GLY A 22 -5.18 12.73 -1.83
CA GLY A 22 -4.78 11.33 -1.78
C GLY A 22 -3.40 11.08 -2.42
N PRO A 23 -2.92 9.82 -2.43
CA PRO A 23 -1.65 9.47 -3.07
C PRO A 23 -1.77 9.63 -4.59
N ALA A 24 -1.44 10.81 -5.08
CA ALA A 24 -1.27 11.07 -6.50
C ALA A 24 0.09 10.49 -6.94
N SER A 25 0.11 9.30 -7.56
CA SER A 25 1.22 8.89 -8.45
C SER A 25 0.88 7.69 -9.33
N ASP A 26 0.17 6.67 -8.84
CA ASP A 26 -0.06 5.44 -9.61
C ASP A 26 -1.26 4.64 -9.04
N PRO A 27 -2.40 4.55 -9.77
CA PRO A 27 -3.54 3.71 -9.41
C PRO A 27 -3.20 2.23 -9.22
N ASP A 28 -2.14 1.74 -9.88
CA ASP A 28 -1.70 0.35 -9.82
C ASP A 28 -0.74 0.08 -8.63
N ASN A 29 -0.43 1.10 -7.82
CA ASN A 29 0.44 1.01 -6.65
C ASN A 29 -0.25 1.49 -5.36
N PRO A 30 -1.25 0.76 -4.85
CA PRO A 30 -2.03 1.18 -3.67
C PRO A 30 -1.17 1.19 -2.41
N LEU A 31 -1.27 2.24 -1.60
CA LEU A 31 -0.66 2.26 -0.27
C LEU A 31 -1.59 1.59 0.75
N PHE A 32 -1.07 0.59 1.46
CA PHE A 32 -1.81 -0.08 2.53
C PHE A 32 -1.57 0.59 3.89
N ARG A 33 -2.49 0.40 4.85
CA ARG A 33 -2.23 0.82 6.23
C ARG A 33 -1.24 -0.09 6.96
N ASP A 34 -1.20 -1.36 6.58
CA ASP A 34 -0.25 -2.33 7.13
C ASP A 34 1.15 -2.13 6.56
N VAL A 35 2.15 -1.96 7.44
CA VAL A 35 3.53 -1.68 7.04
C VAL A 35 4.17 -2.90 6.36
N GLY A 36 3.96 -4.10 6.90
CA GLY A 36 4.50 -5.34 6.35
C GLY A 36 4.07 -5.56 4.90
N THR A 37 2.80 -5.32 4.60
CA THR A 37 2.21 -5.46 3.27
C THR A 37 2.84 -4.50 2.27
N ASN A 38 3.07 -3.23 2.64
CA ASN A 38 3.77 -2.29 1.75
C ASN A 38 5.23 -2.67 1.50
N VAL A 39 5.93 -3.16 2.54
CA VAL A 39 7.31 -3.63 2.41
C VAL A 39 7.39 -4.84 1.48
N LEU A 40 6.50 -5.81 1.66
CA LEU A 40 6.43 -7.00 0.81
C LEU A 40 6.13 -6.62 -0.65
N LYS A 41 5.09 -5.82 -0.90
CA LYS A 41 4.76 -5.31 -2.25
C LYS A 41 5.97 -4.64 -2.91
N SER A 42 6.67 -3.77 -2.17
CA SER A 42 7.83 -3.05 -2.69
C SER A 42 8.97 -4.00 -3.06
N ARG A 43 9.26 -5.01 -2.22
CA ARG A 43 10.29 -6.03 -2.48
C ARG A 43 9.97 -6.87 -3.71
N LEU A 44 8.73 -7.36 -3.82
CA LEU A 44 8.27 -8.17 -4.96
C LEU A 44 8.38 -7.39 -6.28
N ARG A 45 8.00 -6.10 -6.27
CA ARG A 45 8.08 -5.25 -7.47
C ARG A 45 9.51 -4.94 -7.89
N SER A 46 10.40 -4.65 -6.93
CA SER A 46 11.77 -4.25 -7.24
C SER A 46 12.68 -5.43 -7.63
N HIS A 47 12.33 -6.67 -7.30
CA HIS A 47 13.14 -7.87 -7.56
C HIS A 47 12.27 -9.02 -8.11
N PRO A 48 11.76 -8.91 -9.35
CA PRO A 48 10.80 -9.87 -9.89
C PRO A 48 11.38 -11.27 -10.13
N ASP A 49 12.68 -11.37 -10.36
CA ASP A 49 13.41 -12.65 -10.51
C ASP A 49 13.51 -13.40 -9.18
N VAL A 50 13.85 -12.71 -8.09
CA VAL A 50 13.87 -13.25 -6.73
C VAL A 50 12.46 -13.64 -6.30
N ALA A 51 11.48 -12.77 -6.56
CA ALA A 51 10.06 -13.04 -6.29
C ALA A 51 9.59 -14.32 -6.99
N ARG A 52 9.86 -14.47 -8.29
CA ARG A 52 9.48 -15.66 -9.06
C ARG A 52 10.20 -16.92 -8.57
N ARG A 53 11.44 -16.81 -8.10
CA ARG A 53 12.20 -17.98 -7.65
C ARG A 53 11.76 -18.48 -6.27
N HIS A 54 11.37 -17.58 -5.37
CA HIS A 54 11.19 -17.90 -3.95
C HIS A 54 9.75 -17.73 -3.45
N TYR A 55 8.89 -17.06 -4.20
CA TYR A 55 7.53 -16.67 -3.79
C TYR A 55 6.53 -16.79 -4.95
N ALA A 56 6.73 -17.75 -5.86
CA ALA A 56 5.87 -17.96 -7.03
C ALA A 56 4.43 -18.37 -6.70
N ASP A 57 4.21 -18.88 -5.50
CA ASP A 57 2.92 -19.32 -4.98
C ASP A 57 2.09 -18.17 -4.37
N LEU A 58 2.69 -16.99 -4.18
CA LEU A 58 1.93 -15.83 -3.72
C LEU A 58 0.98 -15.35 -4.83
N PRO A 59 -0.30 -15.09 -4.52
CA PRO A 59 -1.19 -14.44 -5.47
C PRO A 59 -0.65 -13.05 -5.80
N GLU A 60 -0.80 -12.61 -7.06
CA GLU A 60 -0.59 -11.20 -7.39
C GLU A 60 -1.46 -10.36 -6.45
N THR A 61 -0.85 -9.38 -5.78
CA THR A 61 -1.55 -8.50 -4.84
C THR A 61 -2.61 -7.71 -5.59
N ARG A 62 -3.82 -8.28 -5.72
CA ARG A 62 -4.96 -7.61 -6.35
C ARG A 62 -5.41 -6.51 -5.41
N VAL A 63 -5.46 -5.30 -5.95
CA VAL A 63 -5.98 -4.13 -5.25
C VAL A 63 -7.48 -4.31 -5.09
N GLU A 64 -7.93 -4.93 -3.99
CA GLU A 64 -9.29 -4.68 -3.53
C GLU A 64 -9.29 -3.28 -2.93
N THR A 65 -9.58 -2.31 -3.79
CA THR A 65 -9.97 -0.97 -3.38
C THR A 65 -11.31 -1.11 -2.65
N ARG A 66 -11.30 -1.60 -1.41
CA ARG A 66 -12.32 -1.15 -0.46
C ARG A 66 -12.02 0.32 -0.28
N ALA A 67 -12.63 1.13 -1.15
CA ALA A 67 -12.74 2.56 -0.97
C ALA A 67 -13.21 2.77 0.47
N SER A 68 -12.28 3.08 1.36
CA SER A 68 -12.66 3.70 2.62
C SER A 68 -13.14 5.07 2.20
N PRO A 69 -14.42 5.40 2.42
CA PRO A 69 -14.90 6.74 2.12
C PRO A 69 -14.03 7.70 2.92
N VAL A 70 -13.48 8.69 2.21
CA VAL A 70 -12.96 9.92 2.82
C VAL A 70 -14.16 10.68 3.36
#